data_AF-A0A933J907-F1
#
_entry.id   AF-A0A933J907-F1
#
_cell.length_a   1.000
_cell.length_b   1.000
_cell.length_c   1.000
_cell.angle_alpha   90.00
_cell.angle_beta   90.00
_cell.angle_gamma   90.00
#
_symmetry.space_group_name_H-M   'P 1'
#
loop_
_entity.id
_entity.type
_entity.pdbx_description
1 polymer ?
#
loop_
_entity_poly.entity_id
_entity_poly.type
_entity_poly.pdbx_seq_one_letter_code
_entity_poly.pdbx_strand_id
1 'polypeptide(L)'
;MPLCLLLACFLITARPLMAQFGQAAKDQVFDYSPTPGDKEPQLASATISVDYANAEIISDRRGGVIMFVKDRWKNWVERAVYLLMLHVTLIIIMLSLPKNEEYYLIIAYILSGASALLSFWVFLCAALLFKLHSMSWLYILPLSLAMAVMTGVVLLKIKRSDVSLSELKESFQKLSAASNEDARLISVEGIPGDWPDRDFLQ
;
A
#
# COMPACT_ATOMS: atom_id res chain seq x y z
N MET A 1 -14.77 12.51 -8.16
CA MET A 1 -13.32 12.83 -8.12
C MET A 1 -12.36 11.67 -7.76
N PRO A 2 -12.75 10.51 -7.18
CA PRO A 2 -11.77 9.46 -6.86
C PRO A 2 -11.32 8.61 -8.07
N LEU A 3 -12.08 8.62 -9.17
CA LEU A 3 -11.77 7.84 -10.38
C LEU A 3 -10.56 8.38 -11.16
N CYS A 4 -10.38 9.72 -11.20
CA CYS A 4 -9.25 10.34 -11.91
C CYS A 4 -7.91 10.10 -11.20
N LEU A 5 -7.92 9.98 -9.88
CA LEU A 5 -6.71 9.76 -9.08
C LEU A 5 -6.22 8.30 -9.20
N LEU A 6 -7.14 7.35 -9.30
CA LEU A 6 -6.85 5.93 -9.55
C LEU A 6 -6.29 5.68 -10.96
N LEU A 7 -6.78 6.42 -11.97
CA LEU A 7 -6.27 6.37 -13.34
C LEU A 7 -4.87 7.00 -13.47
N ALA A 8 -4.59 8.07 -12.72
CA ALA A 8 -3.29 8.73 -12.72
C ALA A 8 -2.19 7.83 -12.12
N CYS A 9 -2.48 7.06 -11.07
CA CYS A 9 -1.51 6.13 -10.48
C CYS A 9 -1.16 4.95 -11.40
N PHE A 10 -2.12 4.45 -12.19
CA PHE A 10 -1.88 3.35 -13.15
C PHE A 10 -1.00 3.79 -14.34
N LEU A 11 -1.04 5.07 -14.72
CA LEU A 11 -0.25 5.62 -15.83
C LEU A 11 1.23 5.85 -15.47
N ILE A 12 1.57 5.96 -14.19
CA ILE A 12 2.96 6.19 -13.75
C ILE A 12 3.76 4.87 -13.71
N THR A 13 3.11 3.74 -13.41
CA THR A 13 3.76 2.42 -13.37
C THR A 13 3.98 1.79 -14.75
N ALA A 14 3.34 2.31 -15.79
CA ALA A 14 3.46 1.80 -17.17
C ALA A 14 4.67 2.38 -17.94
N ARG A 15 5.44 3.29 -17.35
CA ARG A 15 6.52 4.02 -18.04
C ARG A 15 7.77 3.23 -18.45
N PRO A 16 8.18 2.08 -17.87
CA PRO A 16 9.38 1.41 -18.37
C PRO A 16 9.16 0.70 -19.72
N LEU A 17 7.91 0.39 -20.10
CA LEU A 17 7.61 -0.32 -21.35
C LEU A 17 7.55 0.62 -22.57
N MET A 18 7.18 1.89 -22.38
CA MET A 18 7.08 2.89 -23.45
C MET A 18 8.43 3.50 -23.85
N ALA A 19 9.47 3.39 -23.01
CA ALA A 19 10.80 3.88 -23.33
C ALA A 19 11.52 3.03 -24.40
N GLN A 20 11.03 1.81 -24.68
CA GLN A 20 11.60 0.91 -25.69
C GLN A 20 10.74 0.79 -26.96
N PHE A 21 9.52 1.34 -26.95
CA PHE A 21 8.59 1.23 -28.06
C PHE A 21 8.82 2.37 -29.06
N GLY A 22 9.88 2.25 -29.87
CA GLY A 22 10.16 3.19 -30.96
C GLY A 22 11.63 3.40 -31.31
N GLN A 23 12.59 2.88 -30.53
CA GLN A 23 13.98 2.88 -30.96
C GLN A 23 14.17 1.85 -32.06
N ALA A 24 14.42 2.33 -33.28
CA ALA A 24 14.84 1.51 -34.38
C ALA A 24 16.14 0.79 -33.98
N ALA A 25 16.26 -0.49 -34.33
CA ALA A 25 17.44 -1.32 -34.03
C ALA A 25 18.79 -0.76 -34.55
N LYS A 26 18.77 0.36 -35.30
CA LYS A 26 19.95 1.07 -35.79
C LYS A 26 20.57 2.03 -34.76
N ASP A 27 19.82 2.54 -33.79
CA ASP A 27 20.34 3.51 -32.81
C ASP A 27 21.10 2.83 -31.64
N GLN A 28 21.13 1.50 -31.60
CA GLN A 28 21.91 0.70 -30.65
C GLN A 28 23.14 0.04 -31.29
N VAL A 29 23.44 0.33 -32.55
CA VAL A 29 24.66 -0.17 -33.20
C VAL A 29 25.79 0.80 -32.92
N PHE A 30 26.63 0.44 -31.95
CA PHE A 30 27.90 1.11 -31.71
C PHE A 30 28.81 0.83 -32.91
N ASP A 31 28.92 1.79 -33.84
CA ASP A 31 29.75 1.66 -35.04
C ASP A 31 31.22 1.89 -34.68
N TYR A 32 31.88 0.85 -34.16
CA TYR A 32 33.32 0.84 -33.96
C TYR A 32 33.98 0.21 -35.18
N SER A 33 34.52 1.05 -36.06
CA SER A 33 35.40 0.63 -37.15
C SER A 33 36.86 0.88 -36.73
N PRO A 34 37.62 -0.14 -36.31
CA PRO A 34 39.00 0.07 -35.90
C PRO A 34 39.88 0.38 -37.12
N THR A 35 40.56 1.53 -37.08
CA THR A 35 41.65 1.84 -38.02
C THR A 35 42.86 0.97 -37.67
N PRO A 36 43.54 0.32 -38.64
CA PRO A 36 44.65 -0.59 -38.34
C PRO A 36 45.86 0.21 -37.82
N GLY A 37 46.00 0.29 -36.49
CA GLY A 37 47.14 0.95 -35.84
C GLY A 37 46.88 1.43 -34.41
N ASP A 38 45.62 1.61 -34.00
CA ASP A 38 45.31 2.06 -32.65
C ASP A 38 45.34 0.89 -31.66
N LYS A 39 46.20 0.99 -30.64
CA LYS A 39 46.16 0.09 -29.49
C LYS A 39 44.83 0.33 -28.78
N GLU A 40 43.97 -0.68 -28.77
CA GLU A 40 42.71 -0.68 -28.02
C GLU A 40 42.99 -0.17 -26.59
N PRO A 41 42.27 0.87 -26.10
CA PRO A 41 42.29 1.15 -24.68
C PRO A 41 41.76 -0.12 -24.02
N GLN A 42 42.58 -0.76 -23.18
CA GLN A 42 42.13 -1.86 -22.35
C GLN A 42 41.04 -1.30 -21.45
N LEU A 43 39.78 -1.43 -21.90
CA LEU A 43 38.66 -1.32 -21.00
C LEU A 43 38.95 -2.38 -19.94
N ALA A 44 39.28 -1.92 -18.74
CA ALA A 44 39.19 -2.73 -17.54
C ALA A 44 37.71 -3.12 -17.42
N SER A 45 37.33 -4.13 -18.21
CA SER A 45 36.12 -4.88 -17.99
C SER A 45 36.34 -5.48 -16.61
N ALA A 46 35.80 -4.80 -15.60
CA ALA A 46 35.53 -5.43 -14.34
C ALA A 46 34.73 -6.67 -14.73
N THR A 47 35.44 -7.79 -14.81
CA THR A 47 34.87 -9.09 -15.14
C THR A 47 34.14 -9.46 -13.86
N ILE A 48 32.98 -8.84 -13.67
CA ILE A 48 31.94 -9.39 -12.83
C ILE A 48 31.62 -10.69 -13.57
N SER A 49 32.24 -11.79 -13.13
CA SER A 49 31.87 -13.12 -13.57
C SER A 49 30.41 -13.30 -13.16
N VAL A 50 29.49 -12.96 -14.07
CA VAL A 50 28.06 -13.15 -13.84
C VAL A 50 27.85 -14.65 -13.91
N ASP A 51 27.76 -15.28 -12.73
CA ASP A 51 27.48 -16.69 -12.62
C ASP A 51 26.05 -16.95 -13.08
N TYR A 52 25.92 -17.46 -14.31
CA TYR A 52 24.64 -17.76 -14.93
C TYR A 52 24.05 -19.10 -14.47
N ALA A 53 24.66 -19.79 -13.50
CA ALA A 53 24.16 -21.06 -12.98
C ALA A 53 22.69 -20.99 -12.49
N ASN A 54 22.24 -19.80 -12.08
CA ASN A 54 20.89 -19.58 -11.56
C ASN A 54 19.95 -18.86 -12.54
N ALA A 55 20.31 -18.75 -13.81
CA ALA A 55 19.48 -18.11 -14.82
C ALA A 55 18.92 -19.15 -15.81
N GLU A 56 17.61 -19.12 -16.00
CA GLU A 56 16.94 -19.84 -17.07
C GLU A 56 16.95 -18.96 -18.32
N ILE A 57 17.60 -19.45 -19.38
CA ILE A 57 17.76 -18.74 -20.64
C ILE A 57 16.77 -19.33 -21.63
N ILE A 58 15.76 -18.54 -22.00
CA ILE A 58 14.82 -18.90 -23.07
C ILE A 58 15.25 -18.13 -24.31
N SER A 59 15.75 -18.82 -25.33
CA SER A 59 16.04 -18.22 -26.63
C SER A 59 14.80 -18.32 -27.52
N ASP A 60 14.12 -17.18 -27.73
CA ASP A 60 13.04 -17.09 -28.70
C ASP A 60 13.60 -16.57 -30.04
N ARG A 61 13.20 -17.22 -31.13
CA ARG A 61 13.72 -16.98 -32.49
C ARG A 61 13.30 -15.62 -33.05
N ARG A 62 12.28 -14.97 -32.47
CA ARG A 62 11.78 -13.63 -32.85
C ARG A 62 12.03 -12.56 -31.78
N GLY A 63 12.11 -12.93 -30.50
CA GLY A 63 12.20 -12.00 -29.36
C GLY A 63 13.59 -11.85 -28.73
N GLY A 64 14.60 -12.59 -29.20
CA GLY A 64 15.93 -12.59 -28.60
C GLY A 64 16.05 -13.52 -27.39
N VAL A 65 17.13 -13.35 -26.63
CA VAL A 65 17.44 -14.17 -25.45
C VAL A 65 16.83 -13.51 -24.22
N ILE A 66 15.82 -14.13 -23.63
CA ILE A 66 15.23 -13.67 -22.37
C ILE A 66 15.82 -14.48 -21.22
N MET A 67 16.47 -13.78 -20.30
CA MET A 67 17.03 -14.37 -19.08
C MET A 67 16.07 -14.18 -17.90
N PHE A 68 15.76 -15.28 -17.22
CA PHE A 68 14.97 -15.26 -15.99
C PHE A 68 15.78 -15.84 -14.83
N VAL A 69 15.82 -15.14 -13.70
CA VAL A 69 16.44 -15.70 -12.48
C VAL A 69 15.54 -16.81 -11.93
N LYS A 70 16.11 -18.00 -11.74
CA LYS A 70 15.42 -19.22 -11.25
C LYS A 70 14.79 -19.02 -9.87
N ASP A 71 15.40 -18.16 -9.06
CA ASP A 71 15.00 -17.84 -7.69
C ASP A 71 14.09 -16.61 -7.54
N ARG A 72 13.41 -16.16 -8.61
CA ARG A 72 12.47 -15.02 -8.55
C ARG A 72 11.40 -15.17 -7.46
N TRP A 73 10.99 -16.39 -7.15
CA TRP A 73 10.01 -16.67 -6.09
C TRP A 73 10.51 -16.23 -4.70
N LYS A 74 11.83 -16.24 -4.42
CA LYS A 74 12.39 -15.84 -3.12
C LYS A 74 12.15 -14.35 -2.84
N ASN A 75 12.31 -13.49 -3.84
CA ASN A 75 12.02 -12.06 -3.74
C ASN A 75 10.53 -11.80 -3.43
N TRP A 76 9.63 -12.58 -4.05
CA TRP A 76 8.20 -12.49 -3.75
C TRP A 76 7.83 -12.97 -2.34
N VAL A 77 8.51 -14.01 -1.84
CA VAL A 77 8.36 -14.46 -0.45
C VAL A 77 8.84 -13.36 0.50
N GLU A 78 10.01 -12.77 0.26
CA GLU A 78 10.56 -11.70 1.08
C GLU A 78 9.61 -10.48 1.15
N ARG A 79 9.08 -10.05 -0.01
CA ARG A 79 8.07 -8.98 -0.09
C ARG A 79 6.81 -9.32 0.69
N ALA A 80 6.32 -10.56 0.59
CA ALA A 80 5.15 -11.00 1.35
C ALA A 80 5.39 -10.93 2.87
N VAL A 81 6.60 -11.28 3.33
CA VAL A 81 6.98 -11.19 4.74
C VAL A 81 7.06 -9.73 5.21
N TYR A 82 7.63 -8.81 4.42
CA TYR A 82 7.63 -7.39 4.78
C TYR A 82 6.22 -6.81 4.87
N LEU A 83 5.35 -7.14 3.91
CA LEU A 83 3.95 -6.71 3.93
C LEU A 83 3.19 -7.28 5.14
N LEU A 84 3.49 -8.53 5.53
CA LEU A 84 2.94 -9.14 6.74
C LEU A 84 3.34 -8.35 8.00
N MET A 85 4.62 -8.05 8.17
CA MET A 85 5.09 -7.31 9.33
C MET A 85 4.47 -5.91 9.41
N LEU A 86 4.34 -5.24 8.27
CA LEU A 86 3.68 -3.95 8.19
C LEU A 86 2.20 -4.05 8.60
N HIS A 87 1.48 -5.08 8.14
CA HIS A 87 0.08 -5.30 8.51
C HIS A 87 -0.09 -5.57 10.01
N VAL A 88 0.75 -6.42 10.60
CA VAL A 88 0.73 -6.68 12.06
C VAL A 88 0.95 -5.39 12.84
N THR A 89 1.91 -4.57 12.40
CA THR A 89 2.20 -3.26 13.01
C THR A 89 0.98 -2.33 12.92
N LEU A 90 0.31 -2.31 11.77
CA LEU A 90 -0.88 -1.49 11.55
C LEU A 90 -2.06 -1.93 12.43
N ILE A 91 -2.23 -3.24 12.64
CA ILE A 91 -3.22 -3.80 13.57
C ILE A 91 -2.92 -3.38 15.01
N ILE A 92 -1.66 -3.42 15.44
CA ILE A 92 -1.28 -2.98 16.79
C ILE A 92 -1.63 -1.50 16.98
N ILE A 93 -1.31 -0.64 16.01
CA ILE A 93 -1.63 0.80 16.05
C ILE A 93 -3.14 1.02 16.13
N MET A 94 -3.93 0.29 15.32
CA MET A 94 -5.40 0.38 15.35
C MET A 94 -6.00 -0.05 16.69
N LEU A 95 -5.38 -1.00 17.39
CA LEU A 95 -5.82 -1.47 18.70
C LEU A 95 -5.41 -0.54 19.84
N SER A 96 -4.30 0.19 19.70
CA SER A 96 -3.83 1.15 20.71
C SER A 96 -4.58 2.48 20.69
N LEU A 97 -5.29 2.80 19.60
CA LEU A 97 -6.03 4.06 19.46
C LEU A 97 -7.33 4.04 20.29
N PRO A 98 -7.54 5.01 21.20
CA PRO A 98 -8.79 5.15 21.93
C PRO A 98 -9.91 5.61 20.97
N LYS A 99 -11.05 4.93 21.01
CA LYS A 99 -12.18 5.17 20.07
C LYS A 99 -13.24 6.10 20.64
N ASN A 100 -12.84 6.97 21.56
CA ASN A 100 -13.75 7.86 22.29
C ASN A 100 -14.02 9.16 21.52
N GLU A 101 -13.12 9.57 20.63
CA GLU A 101 -13.23 10.80 19.86
C GLU A 101 -13.38 10.50 18.36
N GLU A 102 -14.10 11.38 17.66
CA GLU A 102 -14.37 11.26 16.21
C GLU A 102 -13.10 11.25 15.37
N TYR A 103 -12.09 12.03 15.76
CA TYR A 103 -10.81 12.10 15.06
C TYR A 103 -10.12 10.72 15.02
N TYR A 104 -10.11 10.00 16.15
CA TYR A 104 -9.51 8.66 16.22
C TYR A 104 -10.34 7.62 15.47
N LEU A 105 -11.66 7.77 15.37
CA LEU A 105 -12.50 6.92 14.52
C LEU A 105 -12.17 7.09 13.04
N ILE A 106 -12.00 8.33 12.56
CA ILE A 106 -11.62 8.61 11.16
C ILE A 106 -10.24 8.01 10.86
N ILE A 107 -9.25 8.19 11.75
CA ILE A 107 -7.93 7.57 11.60
C ILE A 107 -8.06 6.05 11.53
N ALA A 108 -8.86 5.44 12.43
CA ALA A 108 -9.06 4.00 12.45
C ALA A 108 -9.70 3.48 11.15
N TYR A 109 -10.63 4.23 10.53
CA TYR A 109 -11.18 3.89 9.22
C TYR A 109 -10.11 3.94 8.11
N ILE A 110 -9.28 4.98 8.08
CA ILE A 110 -8.19 5.10 7.09
C ILE A 110 -7.18 3.96 7.25
N LEU A 111 -6.74 3.69 8.48
CA LEU A 111 -5.83 2.58 8.79
C LEU A 111 -6.45 1.22 8.48
N SER A 112 -7.75 1.04 8.72
CA SER A 112 -8.45 -0.20 8.35
C SER A 112 -8.50 -0.39 6.83
N GLY A 113 -8.68 0.69 6.06
CA GLY A 113 -8.59 0.65 4.60
C GLY A 113 -7.19 0.26 4.10
N ALA A 114 -6.15 0.85 4.69
CA ALA A 114 -4.76 0.49 4.39
C ALA A 114 -4.45 -0.97 4.77
N SER A 115 -4.96 -1.45 5.91
CA SER A 115 -4.85 -2.85 6.34
C SER A 115 -5.50 -3.81 5.34
N ALA A 116 -6.69 -3.47 4.83
CA ALA A 116 -7.37 -4.27 3.82
C ALA A 116 -6.56 -4.33 2.51
N LEU A 117 -6.02 -3.19 2.07
CA LEU A 117 -5.17 -3.12 0.88
C LEU A 117 -3.92 -3.99 1.02
N LEU A 118 -3.26 -3.97 2.18
CA LEU A 118 -2.11 -4.83 2.45
C LEU A 118 -2.47 -6.31 2.40
N SER A 119 -3.59 -6.71 3.02
CA SER A 119 -4.05 -8.10 2.98
C SER A 119 -4.31 -8.59 1.54
N PHE A 120 -4.86 -7.71 0.69
CA PHE A 120 -5.04 -7.96 -0.73
C PHE A 120 -3.71 -8.11 -1.48
N TRP A 121 -2.71 -7.27 -1.18
CA TRP A 121 -1.37 -7.40 -1.78
C TRP A 121 -0.66 -8.70 -1.39
N VAL A 122 -0.78 -9.13 -0.12
CA VAL A 122 -0.22 -10.42 0.32
C VAL A 122 -0.94 -11.58 -0.39
N PHE A 123 -2.25 -11.48 -0.58
CA PHE A 123 -3.00 -12.46 -1.38
C PHE A 123 -2.53 -12.52 -2.84
N LEU A 124 -2.25 -11.38 -3.48
CA LEU A 124 -1.65 -11.35 -4.82
C LEU A 124 -0.26 -11.99 -4.86
N CYS A 125 0.56 -11.79 -3.82
CA CYS A 125 1.86 -12.47 -3.70
C CYS A 125 1.68 -13.99 -3.62
N ALA A 126 0.69 -14.48 -2.88
CA ALA A 126 0.37 -15.91 -2.82
C ALA A 126 -0.08 -16.45 -4.19
N ALA A 127 -0.92 -15.72 -4.92
CA ALA A 127 -1.36 -16.09 -6.26
C ALA A 127 -0.20 -16.14 -7.28
N LEU A 128 0.74 -15.18 -7.20
CA LEU A 128 1.96 -15.19 -8.01
C LEU A 128 2.85 -16.40 -7.67
N LEU A 129 3.04 -16.70 -6.38
CA LEU A 129 3.83 -17.86 -5.96
C LEU A 129 3.23 -19.19 -6.42
N PHE A 130 1.89 -19.28 -6.45
CA PHE A 130 1.18 -20.40 -7.05
C PHE A 130 1.49 -20.53 -8.56
N LYS A 131 1.47 -19.41 -9.30
CA LYS A 131 1.83 -19.39 -10.73
C LYS A 131 3.30 -19.74 -10.99
N LEU A 132 4.19 -19.38 -10.07
CA LEU A 132 5.61 -19.74 -10.08
C LEU A 132 5.87 -21.18 -9.60
N HIS A 133 4.82 -21.96 -9.30
CA HIS A 133 4.89 -23.35 -8.84
C HIS A 133 5.78 -23.56 -7.59
N SER A 134 5.91 -22.52 -6.76
CA SER A 134 6.74 -22.53 -5.55
C SER A 134 5.90 -22.96 -4.34
N MET A 135 6.34 -23.99 -3.62
CA MET A 135 5.65 -24.54 -2.43
C MET A 135 5.36 -23.52 -1.32
N SER A 136 6.05 -22.38 -1.32
CA SER A 136 5.82 -21.28 -0.36
C SER A 136 4.39 -20.72 -0.40
N TRP A 137 3.67 -20.91 -1.51
CA TRP A 137 2.26 -20.49 -1.62
C TRP A 137 1.37 -21.11 -0.55
N LEU A 138 1.66 -22.35 -0.11
CA LEU A 138 0.89 -23.07 0.91
C LEU A 138 0.94 -22.40 2.29
N TYR A 139 2.00 -21.65 2.59
CA TYR A 139 2.14 -20.93 3.86
C TYR A 139 1.56 -19.52 3.79
N ILE A 140 1.78 -18.83 2.68
CA ILE A 140 1.40 -17.41 2.55
C ILE A 140 -0.10 -17.27 2.26
N LEU A 141 -0.71 -18.19 1.53
CA LEU A 141 -2.15 -18.14 1.22
C LEU A 141 -3.05 -18.19 2.46
N PRO A 142 -2.95 -19.18 3.37
CA PRO A 142 -3.79 -19.22 4.57
C PRO A 142 -3.52 -18.01 5.48
N LEU A 143 -2.26 -17.53 5.51
CA LEU A 143 -1.90 -16.34 6.26
C LEU A 143 -2.58 -15.09 5.71
N SER A 144 -2.60 -14.90 4.39
CA SER A 144 -3.32 -13.79 3.75
C SER A 144 -4.82 -13.81 4.02
N LEU A 145 -5.42 -15.01 4.06
CA LEU A 145 -6.82 -15.18 4.42
C LEU A 145 -7.08 -14.81 5.88
N ALA A 146 -6.22 -15.25 6.80
CA ALA A 146 -6.30 -14.90 8.21
C ALA A 146 -6.19 -13.38 8.42
N MET A 147 -5.29 -12.71 7.69
CA MET A 147 -5.17 -11.24 7.72
C MET A 147 -6.46 -10.56 7.27
N ALA A 148 -7.07 -11.02 6.17
CA ALA A 148 -8.32 -10.46 5.68
C ALA A 148 -9.47 -10.61 6.70
N VAL A 149 -9.57 -11.79 7.33
CA VAL A 149 -10.54 -12.04 8.41
C VAL A 149 -10.31 -11.11 9.59
N MET A 150 -9.06 -10.97 10.04
CA MET A 150 -8.69 -10.09 11.15
C MET A 150 -9.04 -8.63 10.86
N THR A 151 -8.72 -8.13 9.66
CA THR A 151 -9.10 -6.77 9.25
C THR A 151 -10.63 -6.60 9.24
N GLY A 152 -11.37 -7.61 8.76
CA GLY A 152 -12.83 -7.61 8.80
C GLY A 152 -13.41 -7.51 10.22
N VAL A 153 -12.86 -8.26 11.17
CA VAL A 153 -13.27 -8.21 12.58
C VAL A 153 -12.98 -6.83 13.20
N VAL A 154 -11.80 -6.25 12.90
CA VAL A 154 -11.44 -4.90 13.37
C VAL A 154 -12.40 -3.85 12.81
N LEU A 155 -12.74 -3.92 11.53
CA LEU A 155 -13.69 -3.01 10.90
C LEU A 155 -15.08 -3.09 11.53
N LEU A 156 -15.58 -4.30 11.83
CA LEU A 156 -16.85 -4.48 12.53
C LEU A 156 -16.83 -3.87 13.94
N LYS A 157 -15.70 -3.99 14.66
CA LYS A 157 -15.53 -3.33 15.96
C LYS A 157 -15.53 -1.81 15.86
N ILE A 158 -14.88 -1.24 14.83
CA ILE A 158 -14.88 0.20 14.58
C ILE A 158 -16.32 0.67 14.29
N LYS A 159 -17.03 -0.02 13.39
CA LYS A 159 -18.43 0.29 13.06
C LYS A 159 -19.35 0.25 14.28
N ARG A 160 -19.15 -0.71 15.19
CA ARG A 160 -19.93 -0.78 16.44
C ARG A 160 -19.64 0.41 17.36
N SER A 161 -18.41 0.89 17.38
CA SER A 161 -18.01 2.05 18.20
C SER A 161 -18.60 3.36 17.66
N ASP A 162 -18.73 3.46 16.34
CA ASP A 162 -19.37 4.58 15.64
C ASP A 162 -20.84 4.74 16.03
N VAL A 163 -21.61 3.64 15.98
CA VAL A 163 -23.03 3.61 16.38
C VAL A 163 -23.22 4.04 17.84
N SER A 164 -22.34 3.57 18.75
CA SER A 164 -22.43 3.98 20.16
C SER A 164 -22.15 5.46 20.36
N LEU A 165 -21.28 6.08 19.56
CA LEU A 165 -20.98 7.50 19.68
C LEU A 165 -22.17 8.35 19.19
N SER A 166 -22.84 7.94 18.10
CA SER A 166 -24.06 8.61 17.63
C SER A 166 -25.21 8.51 18.63
N GLU A 167 -25.42 7.35 19.25
CA GLU A 167 -26.46 7.17 20.28
C GLU A 167 -26.16 8.02 21.52
N LEU A 168 -24.89 8.10 21.93
CA LEU A 168 -24.46 8.92 23.05
C LEU A 168 -24.74 10.41 22.79
N LYS A 169 -24.39 10.90 21.59
CA LYS A 169 -24.72 12.28 21.17
C LYS A 169 -26.21 12.55 21.18
N GLU A 170 -27.03 11.63 20.67
CA GLU A 170 -28.48 11.78 20.68
C GLU A 170 -29.04 11.80 22.11
N SER A 171 -28.48 11.00 23.02
CA SER A 171 -28.88 11.00 24.43
C SER A 171 -28.52 12.31 25.15
N PHE A 172 -27.35 12.89 24.85
CA PHE A 172 -26.96 14.21 25.36
C PHE A 172 -27.83 15.32 24.79
N GLN A 173 -28.19 15.26 23.51
CA GLN A 173 -29.11 16.22 22.91
C GLN A 173 -30.50 16.13 23.53
N LYS A 174 -31.02 14.92 23.80
CA LYS A 174 -32.31 14.73 24.47
C LYS A 174 -32.28 15.22 25.93
N LEU A 175 -31.19 14.97 26.66
CA LEU A 175 -30.98 15.49 28.02
C LEU A 175 -30.85 17.02 28.03
N SER A 176 -30.11 17.59 27.09
CA SER A 176 -29.99 19.04 26.90
C SER A 176 -31.36 19.68 26.63
N ALA A 177 -32.10 19.12 25.66
CA ALA A 177 -33.44 19.57 25.30
C ALA A 177 -34.48 19.39 26.43
N ALA A 178 -34.33 18.36 27.27
CA ALA A 178 -35.16 18.15 28.46
C ALA A 178 -34.75 19.03 29.66
N SER A 179 -33.51 19.52 29.70
CA SER A 179 -33.02 20.42 30.76
C SER A 179 -33.32 21.91 30.51
N ASN A 180 -34.05 22.22 29.44
CA ASN A 180 -34.56 23.57 29.10
C ASN A 180 -35.65 24.09 30.05
N GLU A 181 -35.55 23.80 31.36
CA GLU A 181 -36.49 24.30 32.36
C GLU A 181 -36.12 25.71 32.87
N ASP A 182 -34.90 26.21 32.60
CA ASP A 182 -34.50 27.56 33.01
C ASP A 182 -33.72 28.32 31.92
N ALA A 183 -34.39 29.29 31.30
CA ALA A 183 -33.84 30.14 30.24
C ALA A 183 -32.65 31.02 30.70
N ARG A 184 -32.36 31.08 32.01
CA ARG A 184 -31.22 31.81 32.58
C ARG A 184 -29.98 30.95 32.79
N LEU A 185 -30.11 29.63 32.68
CA LEU A 185 -29.04 28.63 32.82
C LEU A 185 -28.76 27.91 31.49
N ILE A 186 -29.13 28.52 30.37
CA ILE A 186 -28.83 27.98 29.05
C ILE A 186 -27.31 27.96 28.89
N SER A 187 -26.73 26.76 28.94
CA SER A 187 -25.35 26.55 28.50
C SER A 187 -25.31 26.88 27.01
N VAL A 188 -24.52 27.87 26.64
CA VAL A 188 -24.29 28.22 25.23
C VAL A 188 -23.74 26.98 24.53
N GLU A 189 -24.51 26.43 23.59
CA GLU A 189 -24.05 25.35 22.72
C GLU A 189 -22.95 25.90 21.82
N GLY A 190 -21.69 25.66 22.21
CA GLY A 190 -20.51 25.96 21.41
C GLY A 190 -19.77 24.68 21.04
N ILE A 191 -19.33 24.59 19.79
CA ILE A 191 -18.32 23.62 19.36
C ILE A 191 -17.01 24.01 20.04
N PRO A 192 -16.15 23.08 20.53
CA PRO A 192 -14.86 23.44 21.10
C PRO A 192 -14.05 24.28 20.10
N GLY A 193 -13.90 25.58 20.38
CA GLY A 193 -13.23 26.56 19.50
C GLY A 193 -14.12 27.65 18.93
N ASP A 194 -15.44 27.57 19.09
CA ASP A 194 -16.41 28.58 18.64
C ASP A 194 -16.85 29.47 19.82
N TRP A 195 -15.89 30.18 20.40
CA TRP A 195 -16.19 31.18 21.42
C TRP A 195 -16.55 32.49 20.71
N PRO A 196 -17.73 33.09 20.94
CA PRO A 196 -18.00 34.42 20.43
C PRO A 196 -16.97 35.39 21.00
N ASP A 197 -16.28 36.14 20.13
CA ASP A 197 -15.23 37.14 20.44
C ASP A 197 -15.68 38.27 21.40
N ARG A 198 -16.88 38.20 21.96
CA ARG A 198 -17.50 39.25 22.77
C ARG A 198 -17.61 38.94 24.26
N ASP A 199 -17.22 37.74 24.71
CA ASP A 199 -17.43 37.31 26.11
C ASP A 199 -16.22 37.44 27.05
N PHE A 200 -15.12 38.03 26.59
CA PHE A 200 -14.04 38.46 27.49
C PHE A 200 -14.07 39.98 27.68
N LEU A 201 -14.91 40.41 28.62
CA LEU A 201 -14.92 41.67 29.39
C LEU A 201 -14.19 42.91 28.82
N GLN A 202 -14.97 43.98 28.67
CA GLN A 202 -14.51 45.36 28.85
C GLN A 202 -14.08 45.62 30.31
#